data_AF-A0A2K1NT69-F1
#
_entry.id   AF-A0A2K1NT69-F1
#
_cell.length_a   1.000
_cell.length_b   1.000
_cell.length_c   1.000
_cell.angle_alpha   90.00
_cell.angle_beta   90.00
_cell.angle_gamma   90.00
#
_symmetry.space_group_name_H-M   'P 1'
#
loop_
_entity.id
_entity.type
_entity.pdbx_description
1 polymer ?
#
loop_
_entity_poly.entity_id
_entity_poly.type
_entity_poly.pdbx_seq_one_letter_code
_entity_poly.pdbx_strand_id
1 'polypeptide(L)'
;MFVPVGKGVFIPAERIHSILPENFIQFRKIKKIYQGIDIITQAEEEESGEIFIKGSTSLIDATYGKGVKTVIYMDSGQIILTPLATDKVLEKVRKGRR
;
A
#
# COMPACT_ATOMS: atom_id res chain seq x y z
N MET A 1 -17.65 6.90 5.31
CA MET A 1 -16.89 8.02 5.97
C MET A 1 -15.43 8.06 5.48
N PHE A 2 -14.77 9.24 5.44
CA PHE A 2 -13.36 9.38 5.05
C PHE A 2 -12.39 9.28 6.24
N VAL A 3 -11.29 8.57 6.05
CA VAL A 3 -10.25 8.32 7.05
C VAL A 3 -8.94 9.01 6.63
N PRO A 4 -8.34 9.85 7.50
CA PRO A 4 -7.05 10.45 7.23
C PRO A 4 -5.92 9.43 7.38
N VAL A 5 -5.23 9.15 6.29
CA VAL A 5 -4.08 8.22 6.23
C VAL A 5 -2.76 8.91 5.95
N GLY A 6 -2.76 10.21 5.74
CA GLY A 6 -1.56 11.03 5.57
C GLY A 6 -1.90 12.51 5.66
N LYS A 7 -0.90 13.38 5.46
CA LYS A 7 -1.12 14.83 5.45
C LYS A 7 -1.90 15.23 4.19
N GLY A 8 -3.20 15.46 4.30
CA GLY A 8 -4.03 15.79 3.14
C GLY A 8 -4.47 14.58 2.30
N VAL A 9 -4.19 13.36 2.76
CA VAL A 9 -4.64 12.13 2.09
C VAL A 9 -5.77 11.51 2.92
N PHE A 10 -6.96 11.49 2.33
CA PHE A 10 -8.18 10.97 2.92
C PHE A 10 -8.72 9.85 2.04
N ILE A 11 -9.06 8.72 2.65
CA ILE A 11 -9.53 7.54 1.94
C ILE A 11 -10.89 7.09 2.48
N PRO A 12 -11.84 6.69 1.63
CA PRO A 12 -13.13 6.20 2.10
C PRO A 12 -12.95 4.83 2.79
N ALA A 13 -13.38 4.73 4.05
CA ALA A 13 -13.19 3.54 4.89
C ALA A 13 -13.83 2.27 4.32
N GLU A 14 -14.92 2.43 3.56
CA GLU A 14 -15.67 1.36 2.91
C GLU A 14 -14.92 0.73 1.74
N ARG A 15 -14.08 1.51 1.06
CA ARG A 15 -13.30 1.06 -0.11
C ARG A 15 -11.97 0.40 0.26
N ILE A 16 -11.67 0.31 1.56
CA ILE A 16 -10.46 -0.36 2.03
C ILE A 16 -10.71 -1.86 1.98
N HIS A 17 -9.99 -2.53 1.08
CA HIS A 17 -10.02 -3.98 0.95
C HIS A 17 -9.16 -4.64 2.04
N SER A 18 -7.89 -4.23 2.14
CA SER A 18 -6.96 -4.78 3.13
C SER A 18 -5.96 -3.75 3.65
N ILE A 19 -5.50 -3.96 4.88
CA ILE A 19 -4.50 -3.13 5.57
C ILE A 19 -3.38 -4.07 5.99
N LEU A 20 -2.16 -3.79 5.55
CA LEU A 20 -1.00 -4.64 5.81
C LEU A 20 0.14 -3.83 6.44
N PRO A 21 0.76 -4.33 7.53
CA PRO A 21 1.97 -3.74 8.10
C PRO A 21 3.17 -3.88 7.15
N GLU A 22 4.15 -2.98 7.26
CA GLU A 22 5.39 -2.99 6.46
C GLU A 22 6.14 -4.34 6.54
N ASN A 23 6.09 -4.99 7.71
CA ASN A 23 6.83 -6.23 7.99
C ASN A 23 6.35 -7.44 7.18
N PHE A 24 5.10 -7.43 6.71
CA PHE A 24 4.52 -8.56 5.98
C PHE A 24 4.72 -8.46 4.48
N ILE A 25 5.28 -7.36 4.00
CA ILE A 25 5.35 -7.05 2.58
C ILE A 25 6.80 -7.17 2.14
N GLN A 26 7.01 -7.81 0.99
CA GLN A 26 8.21 -7.65 0.16
C GLN A 26 8.28 -6.18 -0.36
N PHE A 27 8.24 -5.21 0.54
CA PHE A 27 8.06 -3.78 0.25
C PHE A 27 9.26 -3.22 -0.50
N ARG A 28 10.45 -3.80 -0.28
CA ARG A 28 11.61 -3.58 -1.15
C ARG A 28 11.30 -3.86 -2.62
N LYS A 29 10.54 -4.91 -2.94
CA LYS A 29 10.16 -5.22 -4.32
C LYS A 29 9.17 -4.19 -4.83
N ILE A 30 8.06 -3.92 -4.14
CA ILE A 30 7.05 -2.93 -4.58
C ILE A 30 7.67 -1.53 -4.76
N LYS A 31 8.45 -1.02 -3.80
CA LYS A 31 9.09 0.29 -3.92
C LYS A 31 10.10 0.35 -5.07
N LYS A 32 10.86 -0.72 -5.31
CA LYS A 32 11.80 -0.82 -6.44
C LYS A 32 11.06 -0.82 -7.79
N ILE A 33 9.91 -1.51 -7.92
CA ILE A 33 9.07 -1.51 -9.15
C ILE A 33 8.71 -0.06 -9.50
N TYR A 34 8.29 0.71 -8.50
CA TYR A 34 7.80 2.08 -8.73
C TYR A 34 8.89 3.15 -8.82
N GLN A 35 10.10 2.89 -8.31
CA GLN A 35 11.24 3.79 -8.50
C GLN A 35 11.89 3.65 -9.88
N GLY A 36 11.29 2.88 -10.80
CA GLY A 36 11.84 2.66 -12.15
C GLY A 36 13.10 1.79 -12.15
N ILE A 37 13.34 1.04 -11.08
CA ILE A 37 14.38 0.01 -11.05
C ILE A 37 13.70 -1.25 -11.59
N ASP A 38 13.99 -1.60 -12.85
CA ASP A 38 13.52 -2.83 -13.48
C ASP A 38 13.95 -4.03 -12.62
N ILE A 39 13.00 -4.62 -11.91
CA ILE A 39 13.21 -5.86 -11.15
C ILE A 39 13.09 -7.08 -12.07
N ILE A 40 12.56 -6.88 -13.29
CA ILE A 40 12.38 -7.95 -14.27
C ILE A 40 13.73 -8.62 -14.57
N THR A 41 14.83 -7.86 -14.66
CA THR A 41 16.16 -8.40 -14.95
C THR A 41 16.95 -8.95 -13.75
N GLN A 42 16.45 -8.82 -12.51
CA GLN A 42 17.13 -9.39 -11.32
C GLN A 42 16.32 -10.48 -10.61
N ALA A 43 15.05 -10.66 -10.95
CA ALA A 43 14.19 -11.69 -10.35
C ALA A 43 14.01 -12.94 -11.23
N GLU A 44 14.59 -12.98 -12.42
CA GLU A 44 14.60 -14.19 -13.28
C GLU A 44 15.42 -15.35 -12.69
N GLU A 45 16.21 -15.13 -11.61
CA GLU A 45 17.02 -16.19 -10.98
C GLU A 45 16.38 -16.86 -9.75
N GLU A 46 15.29 -16.35 -9.17
CA GLU A 46 14.70 -16.92 -7.94
C GLU A 46 13.18 -17.11 -8.05
N GLU A 47 12.81 -18.27 -8.63
CA GLU A 47 11.62 -19.08 -8.31
C GLU A 47 10.21 -18.50 -8.61
N SER A 48 9.69 -18.91 -9.76
CA SER A 48 8.40 -19.61 -9.93
C SER A 48 7.20 -19.11 -9.13
N GLY A 49 6.37 -18.26 -9.77
CA GLY A 49 5.02 -17.94 -9.30
C GLY A 49 4.53 -16.60 -9.81
N GLU A 50 4.22 -16.51 -11.10
CA GLU A 50 3.72 -15.30 -11.75
C GLU A 50 2.39 -14.83 -11.13
N ILE A 51 2.43 -13.76 -10.34
CA ILE A 51 1.24 -12.97 -10.02
C ILE A 51 1.26 -11.74 -10.93
N PHE A 52 0.72 -11.91 -12.14
CA PHE A 52 0.42 -10.79 -13.03
C PHE A 52 -0.68 -9.92 -12.42
N ILE A 53 -0.31 -8.81 -11.79
CA ILE A 53 -1.28 -7.79 -11.40
C ILE A 53 -1.65 -6.99 -12.65
N LYS A 54 -2.61 -7.51 -13.42
CA LYS A 54 -3.14 -6.91 -14.65
C LYS A 54 -4.20 -5.84 -14.32
N GLY A 55 -3.78 -4.81 -13.60
CA GLY A 55 -4.60 -3.65 -13.30
C GLY A 55 -3.73 -2.39 -13.29
N SER A 56 -4.30 -1.24 -13.64
CA SER A 56 -3.64 0.05 -13.42
C SER A 56 -3.55 0.32 -11.92
N THR A 57 -2.63 -0.36 -11.23
CA THR A 57 -2.36 -0.15 -9.80
C THR A 57 -1.74 1.23 -9.64
N SER A 58 -2.56 2.23 -9.34
CA SER A 58 -2.07 3.55 -8.99
C SER A 58 -1.54 3.51 -7.55
N LEU A 59 -0.23 3.73 -7.40
CA LEU A 59 0.42 3.86 -6.11
C LEU A 59 0.33 5.30 -5.63
N ILE A 60 -0.16 5.51 -4.42
CA ILE A 60 -0.25 6.83 -3.78
C ILE A 60 0.71 6.83 -2.59
N ASP A 61 1.76 7.64 -2.68
CA ASP A 61 2.68 7.85 -1.58
C ASP A 61 2.18 8.95 -0.64
N ALA A 62 1.62 8.57 0.51
CA ALA A 62 1.16 9.47 1.55
C ALA A 62 2.19 9.63 2.70
N THR A 63 3.45 9.23 2.48
CA THR A 63 4.49 9.29 3.52
C THR A 63 5.14 10.65 3.68
N TYR A 64 5.15 11.47 2.64
CA TYR A 64 5.81 12.79 2.65
C TYR A 64 7.26 12.72 3.15
N GLY A 65 8.02 11.72 2.67
CA GLY A 65 9.43 11.52 3.02
C GLY A 65 9.67 10.75 4.32
N LYS A 66 8.61 10.33 5.03
CA LYS A 66 8.73 9.43 6.19
C LYS A 66 8.78 7.97 5.76
N GLY A 67 9.23 7.09 6.66
CA GLY A 67 9.16 5.64 6.42
C GLY A 67 7.71 5.16 6.27
N VAL A 68 7.48 4.24 5.33
CA VAL A 68 6.20 3.57 5.12
C VAL A 68 6.03 2.54 6.23
N LYS A 69 4.98 2.65 7.03
CA LYS A 69 4.69 1.69 8.12
C LYS A 69 3.52 0.76 7.80
N THR A 70 2.59 1.23 6.98
CA THR A 70 1.40 0.48 6.59
C THR A 70 1.12 0.71 5.12
N VAL A 71 0.62 -0.33 4.47
CA VAL A 71 0.11 -0.31 3.09
C VAL A 71 -1.37 -0.61 3.13
N ILE A 72 -2.14 0.15 2.36
CA ILE A 72 -3.58 0.01 2.27
C ILE A 72 -3.92 -0.33 0.83
N TYR A 73 -4.61 -1.44 0.64
CA TYR A 73 -5.15 -1.84 -0.64
C TYR A 73 -6.61 -1.41 -0.71
N MET A 74 -6.91 -0.65 -1.76
CA MET A 74 -8.26 -0.21 -2.07
C MET A 74 -8.92 -1.21 -3.02
N ASP A 75 -10.24 -1.33 -2.92
CA ASP A 75 -11.07 -2.10 -3.86
C ASP A 75 -10.90 -1.64 -5.32
N SER A 76 -10.54 -0.37 -5.54
CA SER A 76 -10.24 0.24 -6.84
C SER A 76 -8.96 -0.27 -7.50
N GLY A 77 -8.17 -1.08 -6.79
CA GLY A 77 -6.81 -1.43 -7.20
C GLY A 77 -5.77 -0.35 -6.87
N GLN A 78 -6.13 0.71 -6.15
CA GLN A 78 -5.15 1.69 -5.65
C GLN A 78 -4.40 1.14 -4.44
N ILE A 79 -3.09 1.40 -4.39
CA ILE A 79 -2.22 1.03 -3.27
C ILE A 79 -1.76 2.31 -2.60
N ILE A 80 -1.97 2.43 -1.29
CA ILE A 80 -1.69 3.65 -0.55
C ILE A 80 -0.64 3.37 0.50
N LEU A 81 0.46 4.12 0.44
CA LEU A 81 1.57 4.01 1.36
C LEU A 81 1.43 5.06 2.45
N THR A 82 1.40 4.65 3.71
CA THR A 82 1.23 5.58 4.84
C THR A 82 2.32 5.40 5.89
N PRO A 83 2.75 6.50 6.55
CA PRO A 83 3.69 6.43 7.66
C PRO A 83 2.98 6.15 9.00
N LEU A 84 1.66 5.99 8.98
CA LEU A 84 0.88 5.61 10.16
C LEU A 84 1.09 4.14 10.49
N ALA A 85 1.15 3.83 11.78
CA ALA A 85 1.18 2.45 12.25
C ALA A 85 -0.15 1.74 11.97
N THR A 86 -0.08 0.44 11.69
CA THR A 86 -1.22 -0.39 11.27
C THR A 86 -2.39 -0.31 12.24
N ASP A 87 -2.12 -0.39 13.55
CA ASP A 87 -3.15 -0.33 14.60
C ASP A 87 -3.94 0.99 14.56
N LYS A 88 -3.24 2.11 14.29
CA LYS A 88 -3.87 3.43 14.17
C LYS A 88 -4.74 3.51 12.92
N VAL A 89 -4.32 2.90 11.82
CA VAL A 89 -5.12 2.83 10.59
C VAL A 89 -6.37 1.99 10.85
N LEU A 90 -6.21 0.80 11.46
CA LEU A 90 -7.31 -0.09 11.80
C LEU A 90 -8.33 0.58 12.72
N GLU A 91 -7.89 1.28 13.77
CA GLU A 91 -8.78 2.00 14.69
C GLU A 91 -9.60 3.07 13.95
N LYS A 92 -8.94 3.88 13.12
CA LYS A 92 -9.60 4.92 12.33
C LYS A 92 -10.61 4.32 11.34
N VAL A 93 -10.27 3.21 10.70
CA VAL A 93 -11.17 2.52 9.75
C VAL A 93 -12.37 1.91 10.47
N ARG A 94 -12.17 1.30 11.63
CA ARG A 94 -13.27 0.79 12.48
C ARG A 94 -14.21 1.91 12.91
N LYS A 95 -13.67 3.06 13.32
CA LYS A 95 -14.46 4.25 13.64
C LYS A 95 -15.19 4.80 12.41
N GLY A 96 -14.57 4.75 11.23
CA GLY A 96 -15.16 5.25 9.99
C GLY A 96 -16.19 4.32 9.32
N ARG A 97 -16.32 3.07 9.77
CA ARG A 97 -17.34 2.11 9.30
C ARG A 97 -18.55 1.98 10.23
N ARG A 98 -18.49 2.58 11.41
CA ARG A 98 -19.64 2.72 12.31
C ARG A 98 -20.43 3.97 11.94
#